data_AF-A0A958MME7-F1
#
_entry.id   AF-A0A958MME7-F1
#
_cell.length_a   1.000
_cell.length_b   1.000
_cell.length_c   1.000
_cell.angle_alpha   90.00
_cell.angle_beta   90.00
_cell.angle_gamma   90.00
#
_symmetry.space_group_name_H-M   'P 1'
#
loop_
_entity.id
_entity.type
_entity.pdbx_description
1 polymer ?
#
loop_
_entity_poly.entity_id
_entity_poly.type
_entity_poly.pdbx_seq_one_letter_code
_entity_poly.pdbx_strand_id
1 'polypeptide(L)'
;MKKDNIDKLFGKLENEFDIKTPNSGHQQRFLEKLQQQEVSAPISDQKRIFWRPFLTVAASIVLCFSLFIFMQQREPEMKDLASVSPELSRTQDFFTLAIQSELASLEAERSPETEELINDALKQLKILEADYEKLKKDLTQSGDDKRVVYAMISNFQNRIDVLENVLENIENVKEFNQNASNQNTL
;
A
#
# COMPACT_ATOMS: atom_id res chain seq x y z
N MET A 1 49.62 38.76 17.94
CA MET A 1 48.69 38.22 18.95
C MET A 1 49.31 38.44 20.33
N LYS A 2 48.66 39.20 21.20
CA LYS A 2 49.17 39.54 22.55
C LYS A 2 49.06 38.31 23.46
N LYS A 3 50.19 37.81 23.97
CA LYS A 3 50.27 36.71 24.96
C LYS A 3 50.01 37.21 26.40
N ASP A 4 49.78 38.50 26.55
CA ASP A 4 49.86 39.23 27.81
C ASP A 4 48.69 38.99 28.79
N ASN A 5 47.73 38.10 28.51
CA ASN A 5 46.55 37.96 29.37
C ASN A 5 46.79 37.10 30.61
N ILE A 6 47.51 35.99 30.49
CA ILE A 6 47.75 35.08 31.61
C ILE A 6 48.85 35.62 32.53
N ASP A 7 49.95 36.12 31.97
CA ASP A 7 51.05 36.71 32.76
C ASP A 7 50.57 37.92 33.57
N LYS A 8 49.65 38.73 33.02
CA LYS A 8 49.02 39.83 33.76
C LYS A 8 48.07 39.37 34.87
N LEU A 9 47.41 38.23 34.71
CA LEU A 9 46.55 37.67 35.76
C LEU A 9 47.40 37.14 36.91
N PHE A 10 48.45 36.35 36.62
CA PHE A 10 49.35 35.84 37.66
C PHE A 10 50.13 36.95 38.34
N GLY A 11 50.65 37.94 37.60
CA GLY A 11 51.32 39.09 38.21
C GLY A 11 50.41 39.93 39.12
N LYS A 12 49.10 40.00 38.83
CA LYS A 12 48.13 40.66 39.73
C LYS A 12 47.84 39.85 41.00
N LEU A 13 48.02 38.54 40.95
CA LEU A 13 47.67 37.60 42.03
C LEU A 13 48.93 37.06 42.75
N GLU A 14 50.13 37.52 42.37
CA GLU A 14 51.43 36.90 42.71
C GLU A 14 51.76 36.86 44.21
N ASN A 15 50.96 37.49 45.07
CA ASN A 15 51.11 37.40 46.53
C ASN A 15 49.75 37.19 47.24
N GLU A 16 48.68 36.89 46.51
CA GLU A 16 47.33 36.65 47.05
C GLU A 16 47.03 35.15 47.27
N PHE A 17 47.91 34.23 46.87
CA PHE A 17 47.65 32.80 47.04
C PHE A 17 48.16 32.24 48.37
N ASP A 18 49.25 32.79 48.92
CA ASP A 18 49.91 32.26 50.11
C ASP A 18 49.41 32.89 51.42
N ILE A 19 48.11 33.21 51.49
CA ILE A 19 47.51 33.88 52.66
C ILE A 19 47.09 32.89 53.76
N LYS A 20 46.95 31.59 53.46
CA LYS A 20 46.48 30.59 54.43
C LYS A 20 47.10 29.22 54.19
N THR A 21 47.69 28.65 55.24
CA THR A 21 48.10 27.25 55.24
C THR A 21 46.93 26.36 55.66
N PRO A 22 46.82 25.14 55.12
CA PRO A 22 45.80 24.19 55.56
C PRO A 22 45.91 23.90 57.07
N ASN A 23 44.78 23.61 57.70
CA ASN A 23 44.76 23.18 59.10
C ASN A 23 45.62 21.92 59.30
N SER A 24 46.25 21.78 60.47
CA SER A 24 47.07 20.63 60.83
C SER A 24 46.33 19.30 60.58
N GLY A 25 47.06 18.29 60.12
CA GLY A 25 46.51 16.99 59.70
C GLY A 25 45.86 16.98 58.31
N HIS A 26 45.91 18.07 57.53
CA HIS A 26 45.40 18.09 56.15
C HIS A 26 46.01 16.99 55.28
N GLN A 27 47.34 16.81 55.31
CA GLN A 27 48.02 15.79 54.53
C GLN A 27 47.54 14.37 54.88
N GLN A 28 47.27 14.11 56.16
CA GLN A 28 46.80 12.81 56.61
C GLN A 28 45.35 12.56 56.18
N ARG A 29 44.45 13.56 56.31
CA ARG A 29 43.08 13.49 55.76
C ARG A 29 43.06 13.36 54.24
N PHE A 30 44.03 13.98 53.55
CA PHE A 30 44.19 13.86 52.10
C PHE A 30 44.62 12.44 51.70
N LEU A 31 45.63 11.88 52.37
CA LEU A 31 46.08 10.51 52.15
C LEU A 31 45.00 9.48 52.50
N GLU A 32 44.26 9.71 53.59
CA GLU A 32 43.12 8.88 53.98
C GLU A 32 42.05 8.88 52.89
N LYS A 33 41.66 10.07 52.36
CA LYS A 33 40.74 10.16 51.22
C LYS A 33 41.30 9.51 49.95
N LEU A 34 42.59 9.63 49.68
CA LEU A 34 43.25 9.03 48.53
C LEU A 34 43.20 7.50 48.60
N GLN A 35 43.52 6.93 49.76
CA GLN A 35 43.44 5.48 50.00
C GLN A 35 41.99 4.97 50.04
N GLN A 36 41.04 5.76 50.54
CA GLN A 36 39.61 5.43 50.49
C GLN A 36 39.08 5.42 49.04
N GLN A 37 39.70 6.18 48.14
CA GLN A 37 39.37 6.18 46.71
C GLN A 37 39.87 4.93 45.96
N GLU A 38 40.84 4.20 46.51
CA GLU A 38 41.32 2.92 45.95
C GLU A 38 40.53 1.71 46.45
N VAL A 39 39.65 1.89 47.44
CA VAL A 39 38.79 0.82 47.98
C VAL A 39 37.32 1.22 47.87
N SER A 40 36.72 0.85 46.73
CA SER A 40 35.27 0.75 46.50
C SER A 40 34.50 2.04 46.15
N ALA A 41 34.47 2.35 44.86
CA ALA A 41 33.17 2.31 44.20
C ALA A 41 33.23 1.16 43.20
N PRO A 42 32.25 0.23 43.16
CA PRO A 42 32.06 -0.49 41.91
C PRO A 42 31.80 0.62 40.88
N ILE A 43 32.71 0.77 39.92
CA ILE A 43 32.30 1.27 38.63
C ILE A 43 31.24 0.27 38.24
N SER A 44 29.98 0.64 38.46
CA SER A 44 28.90 0.04 37.71
C SER A 44 29.36 0.28 36.29
N ASP A 45 29.85 -0.79 35.65
CA ASP A 45 29.79 -0.92 34.23
C ASP A 45 28.30 -0.81 33.89
N GLN A 46 27.80 0.43 33.87
CA GLN A 46 26.77 0.80 32.94
C GLN A 46 27.43 0.48 31.61
N LYS A 47 27.27 -0.78 31.19
CA LYS A 47 27.50 -1.22 29.82
C LYS A 47 26.74 -0.19 29.02
N ARG A 48 27.48 0.82 28.52
CA ARG A 48 26.98 1.74 27.53
C ARG A 48 26.52 0.78 26.45
N ILE A 49 25.22 0.65 26.29
CA ILE A 49 24.64 -0.33 25.38
C ILE A 49 25.12 0.16 24.00
N PHE A 50 26.24 -0.39 23.53
CA PHE A 50 26.90 -0.03 22.28
C PHE A 50 25.99 -0.29 21.07
N TRP A 51 24.87 -0.97 21.31
CA TRP A 51 23.78 -1.22 20.37
C TRP A 51 22.77 -0.07 20.27
N ARG A 52 22.76 0.89 21.20
CA ARG A 52 21.85 2.06 21.13
C ARG A 52 21.97 2.87 19.82
N PRO A 53 23.16 3.17 19.27
CA PRO A 53 23.25 3.83 17.96
C PRO A 53 22.81 2.91 16.80
N PHE A 54 22.99 1.59 16.91
CA PHE A 54 22.52 0.65 15.90
C PHE A 54 21.00 0.47 15.94
N LEU A 55 20.36 0.61 17.10
CA LEU A 55 18.90 0.55 17.26
C LEU A 55 18.22 1.77 16.61
N THR A 56 18.80 2.96 16.75
CA THR A 56 18.28 4.18 16.09
C THR A 56 18.48 4.13 14.57
N VAL A 57 19.62 3.59 14.11
CA VAL A 57 19.89 3.39 12.67
C VAL A 57 18.94 2.35 12.08
N ALA A 58 18.71 1.22 12.75
CA ALA A 58 17.77 0.21 12.29
C ALA A 58 16.34 0.75 12.18
N ALA A 59 15.87 1.57 13.14
CA ALA A 59 14.56 2.22 13.05
C ALA A 59 14.46 3.13 11.81
N SER A 60 15.51 3.90 11.49
CA SER A 60 15.52 4.73 10.28
C SER A 60 15.51 3.92 8.99
N ILE A 61 16.22 2.79 8.94
CA ILE A 61 16.23 1.88 7.79
C ILE A 61 14.85 1.25 7.61
N VAL A 62 14.24 0.74 8.68
CA VAL A 62 12.88 0.18 8.64
C VAL A 62 11.85 1.22 8.20
N LEU A 63 11.96 2.46 8.68
CA LEU A 63 11.06 3.55 8.30
C LEU A 63 11.26 3.98 6.84
N CYS A 64 12.49 4.05 6.35
CA CYS A 64 12.76 4.31 4.93
C CYS A 64 12.28 3.16 4.04
N PHE A 65 12.48 1.90 4.44
CA PHE A 65 11.99 0.73 3.71
C PHE A 65 10.46 0.66 3.73
N SER A 66 9.81 0.97 4.85
CA SER A 66 8.35 0.99 4.92
C SER A 66 7.77 2.12 4.08
N LEU A 67 8.38 3.32 4.09
CA LEU A 67 8.00 4.42 3.19
C LEU A 67 8.24 4.06 1.72
N PHE A 68 9.33 3.37 1.40
CA PHE A 68 9.64 2.92 0.05
C PHE A 68 8.61 1.91 -0.46
N ILE A 69 8.28 0.89 0.34
CA ILE A 69 7.21 -0.07 0.03
C ILE A 69 5.85 0.65 -0.11
N PHE A 70 5.55 1.57 0.81
CA PHE A 70 4.29 2.34 0.79
C PHE A 70 4.19 3.27 -0.43
N MET A 71 5.28 3.88 -0.87
CA MET A 71 5.32 4.67 -2.11
C MET A 71 5.18 3.78 -3.36
N GLN A 72 5.74 2.56 -3.32
CA GLN A 72 5.65 1.61 -4.42
C GLN A 72 4.27 0.95 -4.53
N GLN A 73 3.51 0.86 -3.43
CA GLN A 73 2.13 0.34 -3.40
C GLN A 73 1.07 1.34 -3.91
N ARG A 74 1.46 2.55 -4.31
CA ARG A 74 0.53 3.44 -5.03
C ARG A 74 0.38 2.92 -6.45
N GLU A 75 -0.55 1.99 -6.64
CA GLU A 75 -1.00 1.61 -7.97
C GLU A 75 -1.40 2.89 -8.71
N PRO A 76 -0.85 3.14 -9.91
CA PRO A 76 -1.27 4.29 -10.71
C PRO A 76 -2.78 4.20 -10.93
N GLU A 77 -3.45 5.36 -10.89
CA GLU A 77 -4.87 5.45 -11.23
C GLU A 77 -5.06 4.87 -12.64
N MET A 78 -5.68 3.69 -12.70
CA MET A 78 -5.87 2.98 -13.96
C MET A 78 -6.94 3.69 -14.77
N LYS A 79 -6.56 4.13 -15.97
CA LYS A 79 -7.45 4.73 -16.94
C LYS A 79 -8.51 3.74 -17.41
N ASP A 80 -9.70 4.26 -17.66
CA ASP A 80 -10.81 3.58 -18.33
C ASP A 80 -11.31 4.43 -19.51
N LEU A 81 -12.40 4.03 -20.17
CA LEU A 81 -12.96 4.80 -21.29
C LEU A 81 -13.39 6.20 -20.85
N ALA A 82 -13.92 6.34 -19.63
CA ALA A 82 -14.35 7.63 -19.09
C ALA A 82 -13.20 8.63 -18.93
N SER A 83 -11.98 8.14 -18.71
CA SER A 83 -10.78 8.98 -18.62
C SER A 83 -10.30 9.56 -19.96
N VAL A 84 -10.76 9.03 -21.11
CA VAL A 84 -10.27 9.41 -22.45
C VAL A 84 -11.07 10.58 -23.04
N SER A 85 -12.40 10.53 -22.99
CA SER A 85 -13.26 11.63 -23.49
C SER A 85 -14.65 11.61 -22.87
N PRO A 86 -15.39 12.74 -22.88
CA PRO A 86 -16.78 12.80 -22.41
C PRO A 86 -17.72 11.83 -23.15
N GLU A 87 -17.51 11.63 -24.44
CA GLU A 87 -18.30 10.70 -25.27
C GLU A 87 -18.04 9.25 -24.86
N LEU A 88 -16.77 8.90 -24.60
CA LEU A 88 -16.39 7.57 -24.14
C LEU A 88 -16.85 7.29 -22.70
N SER A 89 -16.90 8.32 -21.85
CA SER A 89 -17.55 8.22 -20.53
C SER A 89 -19.02 7.84 -20.65
N ARG A 90 -19.79 8.55 -21.50
CA ARG A 90 -21.21 8.22 -21.73
C ARG A 90 -21.38 6.83 -22.32
N THR A 91 -20.44 6.42 -23.17
CA THR A 91 -20.43 5.08 -23.78
C THR A 91 -20.23 4.00 -22.71
N GLN A 92 -19.27 4.19 -21.81
CA GLN A 92 -19.04 3.30 -20.67
C GLN A 92 -20.28 3.21 -19.76
N ASP A 93 -20.89 4.35 -19.43
CA ASP A 93 -22.10 4.39 -18.61
C ASP A 93 -23.25 3.62 -19.28
N PHE A 94 -23.48 3.87 -20.58
CA PHE A 94 -24.51 3.19 -21.35
C PHE A 94 -24.33 1.66 -21.35
N PHE A 95 -23.15 1.17 -21.69
CA PHE A 95 -22.89 -0.27 -21.72
C PHE A 95 -22.96 -0.90 -20.33
N THR A 96 -22.47 -0.21 -19.29
CA THR A 96 -22.55 -0.72 -17.92
C THR A 96 -24.00 -0.90 -17.46
N LEU A 97 -24.87 0.08 -17.77
CA LEU A 97 -26.30 -0.01 -17.47
C LEU A 97 -26.99 -1.11 -18.27
N ALA A 98 -26.68 -1.24 -19.57
CA ALA A 98 -27.24 -2.29 -20.41
C ALA A 98 -26.85 -3.69 -19.89
N ILE A 99 -25.57 -3.92 -19.60
CA ILE A 99 -25.08 -5.19 -19.06
C ILE A 99 -25.71 -5.50 -17.71
N GLN A 100 -25.88 -4.50 -16.83
CA GLN A 100 -26.56 -4.71 -15.56
C GLN A 100 -28.02 -5.11 -15.74
N SER A 101 -28.71 -4.47 -16.69
CA SER A 101 -30.10 -4.81 -17.03
C SER A 101 -30.21 -6.24 -17.56
N GLU A 102 -29.39 -6.59 -18.56
CA GLU A 102 -29.41 -7.93 -19.17
C GLU A 102 -29.00 -9.03 -18.19
N LEU A 103 -28.02 -8.76 -17.32
CA LEU A 103 -27.65 -9.69 -16.26
C LEU A 103 -28.80 -9.90 -15.27
N ALA A 104 -29.56 -8.86 -14.94
CA ALA A 104 -30.74 -8.98 -14.08
C ALA A 104 -31.85 -9.79 -14.75
N SER A 105 -32.08 -9.58 -16.06
CA SER A 105 -32.98 -10.42 -16.87
C SER A 105 -32.54 -11.88 -16.83
N LEU A 106 -31.25 -12.15 -17.07
CA LEU A 106 -30.70 -13.50 -17.07
C LEU A 106 -30.87 -14.22 -15.72
N GLU A 107 -30.59 -13.52 -14.62
CA GLU A 107 -30.77 -14.10 -13.27
C GLU A 107 -32.24 -14.35 -12.91
N ALA A 108 -33.17 -13.55 -13.44
CA ALA A 108 -34.61 -13.80 -13.27
C ALA A 108 -35.08 -15.09 -13.96
N GLU A 109 -34.35 -15.53 -14.98
CA GLU A 109 -34.63 -16.76 -15.74
C GLU A 109 -34.05 -18.04 -15.09
N ARG A 110 -33.45 -17.92 -13.90
CA ARG A 110 -32.79 -19.04 -13.20
C ARG A 110 -33.80 -20.08 -12.70
N SER A 111 -33.63 -21.31 -13.16
CA SER A 111 -34.34 -22.51 -12.73
C SER A 111 -33.42 -23.74 -12.79
N PRO A 112 -33.79 -24.90 -12.24
CA PRO A 112 -32.98 -26.12 -12.35
C PRO A 112 -32.62 -26.51 -13.79
N GLU A 113 -33.49 -26.20 -14.75
CA GLU A 113 -33.30 -26.50 -16.17
C GLU A 113 -32.36 -25.51 -16.88
N THR A 114 -32.23 -24.28 -16.37
CA THR A 114 -31.42 -23.21 -16.98
C THR A 114 -30.12 -22.93 -16.22
N GLU A 115 -29.96 -23.49 -15.02
CA GLU A 115 -28.86 -23.20 -14.10
C GLU A 115 -27.47 -23.41 -14.72
N GLU A 116 -27.28 -24.49 -15.48
CA GLU A 116 -26.00 -24.79 -16.13
C GLU A 116 -25.62 -23.71 -17.16
N LEU A 117 -26.57 -23.32 -18.03
CA LEU A 117 -26.37 -22.28 -19.05
C LEU A 117 -26.03 -20.93 -18.41
N ILE A 118 -26.76 -20.55 -17.37
CA ILE A 118 -26.52 -19.29 -16.65
C ILE A 118 -25.14 -19.32 -15.97
N ASN A 119 -24.80 -20.41 -15.29
CA ASN A 119 -23.51 -20.53 -14.61
C ASN A 119 -22.33 -20.44 -15.60
N ASP A 120 -22.47 -21.01 -16.79
CA ASP A 120 -21.46 -20.89 -17.84
C ASP A 120 -21.38 -19.48 -18.42
N ALA A 121 -22.51 -18.79 -18.60
CA ALA A 121 -22.54 -17.38 -18.98
C ALA A 121 -21.77 -16.51 -17.95
N LEU A 122 -22.03 -16.69 -16.66
CA LEU A 122 -21.35 -15.97 -15.59
C LEU A 122 -19.83 -16.21 -15.59
N LYS A 123 -19.39 -17.44 -15.88
CA LYS A 123 -17.95 -17.74 -16.05
C LYS A 123 -17.35 -16.98 -17.22
N GLN A 124 -18.04 -16.95 -18.36
CA GLN A 124 -17.58 -16.20 -19.54
C GLN A 124 -17.51 -14.70 -19.27
N LEU A 125 -18.54 -14.13 -18.62
CA LEU A 125 -18.54 -12.72 -18.20
C LEU A 125 -17.37 -12.40 -17.26
N LYS A 126 -17.02 -13.31 -16.35
CA LYS A 126 -15.86 -13.14 -15.45
C LYS A 126 -14.53 -13.11 -16.22
N ILE A 127 -14.40 -13.89 -17.28
CA ILE A 127 -13.21 -13.87 -18.15
C ILE A 127 -13.15 -12.52 -18.87
N LEU A 128 -14.26 -12.08 -19.47
CA LEU A 128 -14.35 -10.80 -20.17
C LEU A 128 -14.05 -9.61 -19.22
N GLU A 129 -14.55 -9.63 -17.99
CA GLU A 129 -14.23 -8.62 -16.97
C GLU A 129 -12.74 -8.59 -16.64
N ALA A 130 -12.11 -9.75 -16.46
CA ALA A 130 -10.68 -9.83 -16.20
C ALA A 130 -9.85 -9.31 -17.38
N ASP A 131 -10.32 -9.50 -18.62
CA ASP A 131 -9.69 -8.94 -19.81
C ASP A 131 -9.89 -7.42 -19.91
N TYR A 132 -11.05 -6.90 -19.50
CA TYR A 132 -11.28 -5.45 -19.39
C TYR A 132 -10.31 -4.78 -18.41
N GLU A 133 -10.05 -5.40 -17.25
CA GLU A 133 -9.06 -4.89 -16.29
C GLU A 133 -7.64 -4.87 -16.85
N LYS A 134 -7.27 -5.85 -17.71
CA LYS A 134 -5.99 -5.78 -18.44
C LYS A 134 -5.98 -4.64 -19.45
N LEU A 135 -7.08 -4.43 -20.17
CA LEU A 135 -7.19 -3.35 -21.15
C LEU A 135 -7.09 -1.97 -20.48
N LYS A 136 -7.61 -1.78 -19.26
CA LYS A 136 -7.41 -0.54 -18.47
C LYS A 136 -5.93 -0.26 -18.21
N LYS A 137 -5.17 -1.30 -17.86
CA LYS A 137 -3.72 -1.20 -17.70
C LYS A 137 -3.04 -0.86 -19.03
N ASP A 138 -3.39 -1.53 -20.12
CA ASP A 138 -2.84 -1.28 -21.44
C ASP A 138 -3.16 0.14 -21.94
N LEU A 139 -4.36 0.66 -21.65
CA LEU A 139 -4.78 2.01 -21.98
C LEU A 139 -3.93 3.05 -21.25
N THR A 140 -3.72 2.82 -19.95
CA THR A 140 -2.86 3.66 -19.11
C THR A 140 -1.43 3.68 -19.64
N GLN A 141 -0.88 2.52 -19.99
CA GLN A 141 0.51 2.38 -20.46
C GLN A 141 0.73 2.89 -21.89
N SER A 142 -0.27 2.73 -22.76
CA SER A 142 -0.18 3.13 -24.17
C SER A 142 -0.46 4.61 -24.42
N GLY A 143 -0.97 5.34 -23.42
CA GLY A 143 -1.31 6.76 -23.56
C GLY A 143 -2.55 6.98 -24.41
N ASP A 144 -3.63 6.27 -24.10
CA ASP A 144 -4.94 6.37 -24.75
C ASP A 144 -4.96 5.89 -26.21
N ASP A 145 -4.23 4.81 -26.51
CA ASP A 145 -4.21 4.21 -27.85
C ASP A 145 -5.62 3.79 -28.29
N LYS A 146 -6.06 4.33 -29.44
CA LYS A 146 -7.39 4.08 -30.02
C LYS A 146 -7.69 2.60 -30.25
N ARG A 147 -6.66 1.77 -30.47
CA ARG A 147 -6.81 0.32 -30.62
C ARG A 147 -7.21 -0.34 -29.31
N VAL A 148 -6.67 0.14 -28.19
CA VAL A 148 -7.05 -0.32 -26.86
C VAL A 148 -8.46 0.16 -26.52
N VAL A 149 -8.79 1.41 -26.83
CA VAL A 149 -10.17 1.94 -26.72
C VAL A 149 -11.16 1.06 -27.50
N TYR A 150 -10.85 0.70 -28.75
CA TYR A 150 -11.68 -0.20 -29.55
C TYR A 150 -11.83 -1.59 -28.90
N ALA A 151 -10.73 -2.16 -28.39
CA ALA A 151 -10.78 -3.44 -27.69
C ALA A 151 -11.64 -3.39 -26.41
N MET A 152 -11.61 -2.28 -25.68
CA MET A 152 -12.46 -2.05 -24.50
C MET A 152 -13.94 -1.97 -24.86
N ILE A 153 -14.29 -1.26 -25.94
CA ILE A 153 -15.67 -1.21 -26.45
C ILE A 153 -16.11 -2.60 -26.92
N SER A 154 -15.26 -3.31 -27.66
CA SER A 154 -15.54 -4.68 -28.11
C SER A 154 -15.72 -5.64 -26.94
N ASN A 155 -15.00 -5.47 -25.84
CA ASN A 155 -15.22 -6.26 -24.63
C ASN A 155 -16.63 -6.06 -24.05
N PHE A 156 -17.11 -4.81 -23.97
CA PHE A 156 -18.50 -4.54 -23.57
C PHE A 156 -19.52 -5.20 -24.51
N GLN A 157 -19.30 -5.11 -25.82
CA GLN A 157 -20.15 -5.76 -26.82
C GLN A 157 -20.19 -7.28 -26.63
N ASN A 158 -19.03 -7.92 -26.49
CA ASN A 158 -18.95 -9.37 -26.27
C ASN A 158 -19.69 -9.81 -25.00
N ARG A 159 -19.70 -8.98 -23.94
CA ARG A 159 -20.45 -9.29 -22.71
C ARG A 159 -21.96 -9.27 -22.96
N ILE A 160 -22.44 -8.31 -23.75
CA ILE A 160 -23.84 -8.24 -24.15
C ILE A 160 -24.19 -9.43 -25.03
N ASP A 161 -23.36 -9.74 -26.03
CA ASP A 161 -23.57 -10.89 -26.90
C ASP A 161 -23.69 -12.20 -26.09
N VAL A 162 -22.84 -12.41 -25.08
CA VAL A 162 -22.96 -13.58 -24.19
C VAL A 162 -24.29 -13.60 -23.46
N LEU A 163 -24.74 -12.47 -22.92
CA LEU A 163 -26.00 -12.36 -22.19
C LEU A 163 -27.20 -12.64 -23.10
N GLU A 164 -27.27 -11.97 -24.25
CA GLU A 164 -28.35 -12.11 -25.23
C GLU A 164 -28.46 -13.54 -25.77
N ASN A 165 -27.34 -14.15 -26.16
CA ASN A 165 -27.33 -15.53 -26.66
C ASN A 165 -27.82 -16.53 -25.61
N VAL A 166 -27.51 -16.31 -24.33
CA VAL A 166 -27.94 -17.23 -23.26
C VAL A 166 -29.42 -17.04 -22.96
N LEU A 167 -29.92 -15.81 -22.96
CA LEU A 167 -31.36 -15.53 -22.84
C LEU A 167 -32.16 -16.20 -23.97
N GLU A 168 -31.71 -16.08 -25.21
CA GLU A 168 -32.33 -16.74 -26.37
C GLU A 168 -32.30 -18.27 -26.22
N ASN A 169 -31.18 -18.84 -25.78
CA ASN A 169 -31.08 -20.28 -25.53
C ASN A 169 -32.03 -20.76 -24.42
N ILE A 170 -32.21 -19.96 -23.36
CA ILE A 170 -33.17 -20.27 -22.29
C ILE A 170 -34.60 -20.27 -22.83
N GLU A 171 -34.96 -19.28 -23.65
CA GLU A 171 -36.28 -19.21 -24.29
C GLU A 171 -36.55 -20.47 -25.14
N ASN A 172 -35.58 -20.85 -25.98
CA ASN A 172 -35.64 -22.07 -26.79
C ASN A 172 -35.82 -23.35 -25.94
N VAL A 173 -35.12 -23.47 -24.80
CA VAL A 173 -35.28 -24.61 -23.88
C VAL A 173 -36.69 -24.65 -23.28
N LYS A 174 -37.24 -23.50 -22.91
CA LYS A 174 -38.60 -23.41 -22.36
C LYS A 174 -39.65 -23.80 -23.39
N GLU A 175 -39.56 -23.29 -24.61
CA GLU A 175 -40.48 -23.63 -25.70
C GLU A 175 -40.46 -25.13 -26.01
N PHE A 176 -39.27 -25.73 -26.07
CA PHE A 176 -39.13 -27.17 -26.28
C PHE A 176 -39.84 -28.00 -25.20
N ASN A 177 -39.62 -27.65 -23.92
CA ASN A 177 -40.21 -28.35 -22.79
C ASN A 177 -41.74 -28.21 -22.73
N GLN A 178 -42.28 -27.04 -23.07
CA GLN A 178 -43.73 -26.82 -23.17
C GLN A 178 -44.35 -27.68 -24.28
N ASN A 179 -43.74 -27.71 -25.46
CA ASN A 179 -44.22 -28.50 -26.59
C ASN A 179 -44.16 -30.01 -26.32
N ALA A 180 -43.09 -30.48 -25.69
CA ALA A 180 -42.96 -31.89 -25.28
C ALA A 180 -44.01 -32.30 -24.24
N SER A 181 -44.33 -31.39 -23.30
CA SER A 181 -45.37 -31.62 -22.30
C SER A 181 -46.76 -31.76 -22.93
N ASN A 182 -47.08 -30.91 -23.91
CA ASN A 182 -48.38 -30.92 -24.59
C ASN A 182 -48.63 -32.17 -25.47
N GLN A 183 -47.57 -32.83 -25.96
CA GLN A 183 -47.72 -34.07 -26.73
C GLN A 183 -47.93 -35.33 -25.86
N ASN A 184 -47.54 -35.29 -24.59
CA ASN A 184 -47.69 -36.42 -23.66
C ASN A 184 -49.05 -36.45 -22.94
N THR A 185 -49.87 -35.41 -23.09
CA THR A 185 -51.21 -35.28 -22.47
C THR A 185 -52.37 -35.59 -23.43
N LEU A 186 -52.08 -35.99 -24.68
CA LEU A 186 -53.06 -36.47 -25.68
C LEU A 186 -52.93 -37.98 -25.89
#